data_AF-A0A7V9SR71-F1
#
_entry.id   AF-A0A7V9SR71-F1
#
_cell.length_a   1.000
_cell.length_b   1.000
_cell.length_c   1.000
_cell.angle_alpha   90.00
_cell.angle_beta   90.00
_cell.angle_gamma   90.00
#
_symmetry.space_group_name_H-M   'P 1'
#
loop_
_entity.id
_entity.type
_entity.pdbx_description
1 polymer ?
#
loop_
_entity_poly.entity_id
_entity_poly.type
_entity_poly.pdbx_seq_one_letter_code
_entity_poly.pdbx_strand_id
1 'polypeptide(L)'
;MKDNAPFNILLADDDTDDCFLFEKALKEIPIATHLTTVSNGEVLMDYLLKNPMNLPDVLFLDLSMPRKTGYECLIEIKENKKLEAIPIIVFTTSIPSNIG
;
A
#
# COMPACT_ATOMS: atom_id res chain seq x y z
N MET A 1 -17.65 -18.18 9.41
CA MET A 1 -17.98 -16.91 10.08
C MET A 1 -16.76 -16.01 10.02
N LYS A 2 -16.63 -15.25 8.93
CA LYS A 2 -15.67 -14.14 8.81
C LYS A 2 -16.44 -12.92 8.26
N ASP A 3 -17.68 -12.77 8.70
CA ASP A 3 -18.65 -11.85 8.10
C ASP A 3 -18.82 -10.63 9.02
N ASN A 4 -17.76 -9.79 9.10
CA ASN A 4 -17.82 -8.36 9.47
C ASN A 4 -16.44 -7.70 9.73
N ALA A 5 -15.31 -8.40 9.55
CA ALA A 5 -14.02 -7.74 9.71
C ALA A 5 -13.84 -6.70 8.60
N PRO A 6 -13.43 -5.45 8.91
CA PRO A 6 -13.17 -4.45 7.90
C PRO A 6 -12.02 -4.93 7.01
N PHE A 7 -12.15 -4.65 5.71
CA PHE A 7 -11.12 -4.93 4.72
C PHE A 7 -9.95 -3.96 4.93
N ASN A 8 -8.77 -4.48 5.23
CA ASN A 8 -7.60 -3.70 5.63
C ASN A 8 -6.81 -3.27 4.40
N ILE A 9 -6.76 -1.97 4.17
CA ILE A 9 -6.11 -1.36 3.03
C ILE A 9 -4.88 -0.60 3.56
N LEU A 10 -3.71 -0.91 3.02
CA LEU A 10 -2.50 -0.16 3.27
C LEU A 10 -2.20 0.71 2.04
N LEU A 11 -2.04 2.01 2.23
CA LEU A 11 -1.66 2.96 1.19
C LEU A 11 -0.28 3.53 1.52
N ALA A 12 0.66 3.38 0.60
CA ALA A 12 2.00 3.95 0.69
C ALA A 12 2.15 5.05 -0.36
N ASP A 13 2.11 6.31 0.12
CA ASP A 13 2.13 7.52 -0.69
C ASP A 13 2.64 8.68 0.19
N ASP A 14 3.60 9.47 -0.29
CA ASP A 14 4.15 10.60 0.44
C ASP A 14 3.34 11.89 0.26
N ASP A 15 2.44 11.93 -0.73
CA ASP A 15 1.53 13.04 -0.95
C ASP A 15 0.28 12.92 -0.06
N THR A 16 0.14 13.88 0.85
CA THR A 16 -0.97 13.91 1.80
C THR A 16 -2.31 14.25 1.15
N ASP A 17 -2.31 14.99 0.04
CA ASP A 17 -3.52 15.35 -0.68
C ASP A 17 -4.07 14.14 -1.43
N ASP A 18 -3.19 13.33 -2.04
CA ASP A 18 -3.56 12.06 -2.68
C ASP A 18 -4.07 11.04 -1.64
N CYS A 19 -3.41 10.93 -0.48
CA CYS A 19 -3.89 10.13 0.64
C CYS A 19 -5.31 10.53 1.08
N PHE A 20 -5.57 11.83 1.21
CA PHE A 20 -6.87 12.35 1.62
C PHE A 20 -7.96 12.09 0.57
N LEU A 21 -7.63 12.25 -0.72
CA LEU A 21 -8.54 11.93 -1.81
C LEU A 21 -8.90 10.44 -1.82
N PHE A 22 -7.91 9.58 -1.60
CA PHE A 22 -8.11 8.13 -1.51
C PHE A 22 -9.01 7.74 -0.34
N GLU A 23 -8.78 8.33 0.84
CA GLU A 23 -9.62 8.10 2.02
C GLU A 23 -11.09 8.50 1.76
N LYS A 24 -11.30 9.63 1.09
CA LYS A 24 -12.65 10.06 0.69
C LYS A 24 -13.30 9.08 -0.28
N ALA A 25 -12.57 8.65 -1.31
CA ALA A 25 -13.07 7.69 -2.29
C ALA A 25 -13.47 6.37 -1.62
N LEU A 26 -12.67 5.88 -0.67
CA LEU A 26 -13.00 4.66 0.08
C LEU A 26 -14.27 4.80 0.93
N LYS A 27 -14.51 5.97 1.54
CA LYS A 27 -15.73 6.21 2.34
C LYS A 27 -17.02 6.18 1.53
N GLU A 28 -16.95 6.38 0.22
CA GLU A 28 -18.10 6.29 -0.68
C GLU A 28 -18.44 4.84 -1.07
N ILE A 29 -17.54 3.89 -0.81
CA ILE A 29 -17.73 2.48 -1.12
C ILE A 29 -18.57 1.84 0.01
N PRO A 30 -19.64 1.08 -0.31
CA PRO A 30 -20.50 0.44 0.69
C PRO A 30 -19.88 -0.84 1.27
N ILE A 31 -18.60 -0.79 1.63
CA ILE A 31 -17.82 -1.89 2.22
C ILE A 31 -17.13 -1.35 3.46
N ALA A 32 -17.14 -2.11 4.56
CA ALA A 32 -16.36 -1.74 5.73
C ALA A 32 -14.87 -1.87 5.42
N THR A 33 -14.15 -0.75 5.37
CA THR A 33 -12.71 -0.70 5.10
C THR A 33 -11.97 -0.04 6.26
N HIS A 34 -10.75 -0.50 6.54
CA HIS A 34 -9.81 0.18 7.41
C HIS A 34 -8.61 0.63 6.59
N LEU A 35 -8.43 1.94 6.44
CA LEU A 35 -7.29 2.51 5.72
C LEU A 35 -6.16 2.82 6.70
N THR A 36 -4.97 2.29 6.43
CA THR A 36 -3.70 2.75 7.02
C THR A 36 -2.88 3.43 5.94
N THR A 37 -2.33 4.60 6.22
CA THR A 37 -1.43 5.33 5.31
C THR A 37 0.00 5.36 5.84
N VAL A 38 0.98 5.27 4.96
CA VAL A 38 2.42 5.40 5.26
C VAL A 38 3.08 6.29 4.23
N SER A 39 3.95 7.18 4.66
CA SER A 39 4.48 8.28 3.82
C SER A 39 5.84 8.00 3.18
N ASN A 40 6.38 6.79 3.31
CA ASN A 40 7.62 6.38 2.65
C ASN A 40 7.83 4.86 2.74
N GLY A 41 8.74 4.36 1.91
CA GLY A 41 9.09 2.95 1.82
C GLY A 41 9.71 2.34 3.09
N GLU A 42 10.41 3.11 3.93
CA GLU A 42 10.97 2.59 5.19
C GLU A 42 9.87 2.29 6.20
N VAL A 43 8.94 3.23 6.39
CA VAL A 43 7.78 3.08 7.27
C VAL A 43 6.86 1.95 6.77
N LEU A 44 6.70 1.82 5.44
CA LEU A 44 5.99 0.70 4.83
C LEU A 44 6.59 -0.65 5.24
N MET A 45 7.90 -0.84 5.06
CA MET A 45 8.54 -2.11 5.38
C MET A 45 8.52 -2.38 6.88
N ASP A 46 8.77 -1.36 7.71
CA ASP A 46 8.68 -1.48 9.17
C ASP A 46 7.27 -1.90 9.62
N TYR A 47 6.22 -1.33 9.02
CA TYR A 47 4.83 -1.70 9.30
C TYR A 47 4.55 -3.18 8.98
N LEU A 48 4.97 -3.65 7.80
CA LEU A 48 4.78 -5.03 7.35
C LEU A 48 5.58 -6.03 8.18
N LEU A 49 6.81 -5.69 8.55
CA LEU A 49 7.71 -6.58 9.30
C LEU A 49 7.36 -6.65 10.79
N LYS A 50 6.85 -5.57 11.39
CA LYS A 50 6.41 -5.56 12.81
C LYS A 50 5.09 -6.30 13.02
N ASN A 51 4.25 -6.39 11.99
CA ASN A 51 2.91 -6.99 12.10
C ASN A 51 2.73 -8.22 11.19
N PRO A 52 3.59 -9.25 11.25
CA PRO A 52 3.56 -10.37 10.30
C PRO A 52 2.30 -11.26 10.43
N MET A 53 1.52 -11.09 11.50
CA MET A 53 0.26 -11.80 11.74
C MET A 53 -0.97 -11.01 11.27
N ASN A 54 -0.83 -9.70 11.05
CA ASN A 54 -1.89 -8.77 10.68
C ASN A 54 -1.48 -8.02 9.41
N LEU A 55 -1.35 -8.77 8.31
CA LEU A 55 -1.02 -8.19 7.01
C LEU A 55 -2.26 -7.53 6.40
N PRO A 56 -2.08 -6.47 5.61
CA PRO A 56 -3.18 -5.85 4.88
C PRO A 56 -3.75 -6.83 3.84
N ASP A 57 -5.03 -6.67 3.54
CA ASP A 57 -5.70 -7.43 2.48
C ASP A 57 -5.29 -6.94 1.09
N VAL A 58 -4.87 -5.67 0.98
CA VAL A 58 -4.27 -5.08 -0.22
C VAL A 58 -3.30 -3.95 0.14
N LEU A 59 -2.19 -3.87 -0.60
CA LEU A 59 -1.26 -2.76 -0.56
C LEU A 59 -1.38 -1.93 -1.84
N PHE A 60 -1.73 -0.66 -1.70
CA PHE A 60 -1.58 0.35 -2.74
C PHE A 60 -0.23 1.02 -2.58
N LEU A 61 0.60 0.96 -3.61
CA LEU A 61 1.98 1.46 -3.58
C LEU A 61 2.19 2.50 -4.68
N ASP A 62 2.51 3.73 -4.30
CA ASP A 62 3.05 4.72 -5.22
C ASP A 62 4.53 4.43 -5.53
N LEU A 63 4.90 4.49 -6.80
CA LEU A 63 6.31 4.39 -7.23
C LEU A 63 7.03 5.73 -7.26
N SER A 64 6.29 6.84 -7.18
CA SER A 64 6.80 8.20 -7.34
C SER A 64 7.41 8.76 -6.04
N MET A 65 7.21 8.06 -4.91
CA MET A 65 7.75 8.42 -3.59
C MET A 65 9.28 8.68 -3.60
N PRO A 66 9.75 9.79 -2.99
CA PRO A 66 11.16 10.07 -2.78
C PRO A 66 11.75 9.22 -1.64
N ARG A 67 13.08 9.06 -1.65
CA ARG A 67 13.94 8.37 -0.64
C ARG A 67 14.15 6.86 -0.84
N LYS A 68 13.17 6.03 -0.48
CA LYS A 68 13.21 4.57 -0.75
C LYS A 68 12.19 4.31 -1.82
N THR A 69 12.67 3.91 -3.00
CA THR A 69 11.80 3.81 -4.17
C THR A 69 10.75 2.73 -3.92
N GLY A 70 9.49 2.97 -4.32
CA GLY A 70 8.45 1.93 -4.24
C GLY A 70 8.90 0.62 -4.89
N TYR A 71 9.78 0.69 -5.89
CA TYR A 71 10.46 -0.45 -6.49
C TYR A 71 11.30 -1.29 -5.52
N GLU A 72 12.11 -0.67 -4.66
CA GLU A 72 12.91 -1.40 -3.67
C GLU A 72 12.01 -2.12 -2.65
N CYS A 73 10.95 -1.45 -2.19
CA CYS A 73 9.95 -2.06 -1.32
C CYS A 73 9.25 -3.24 -2.01
N LEU A 74 8.92 -3.11 -3.29
CA LEU A 74 8.30 -4.18 -4.07
C LEU A 74 9.21 -5.41 -4.14
N ILE A 75 10.50 -5.24 -4.41
CA ILE A 75 11.48 -6.33 -4.42
C ILE A 75 11.54 -7.00 -3.05
N GLU A 76 11.71 -6.22 -1.97
CA GLU A 76 11.84 -6.74 -0.61
C GLU A 76 10.58 -7.51 -0.15
N ILE A 77 9.39 -7.01 -0.52
CA ILE A 77 8.12 -7.71 -0.26
C ILE A 77 8.05 -9.03 -1.03
N LYS A 78 8.48 -9.05 -2.29
CA LYS A 78 8.47 -10.24 -3.14
C LYS A 78 9.50 -11.29 -2.75
N GLU A 79 10.62 -10.89 -2.14
CA GLU A 79 11.63 -11.82 -1.62
C GLU A 79 11.22 -12.44 -0.28
N ASN A 80 10.25 -11.83 0.43
CA ASN A 80 9.77 -12.32 1.71
C ASN A 80 8.54 -13.23 1.54
N LYS A 81 8.72 -14.54 1.76
CA LYS A 81 7.64 -15.57 1.67
C LYS A 81 6.37 -15.27 2.48
N LYS A 82 6.45 -14.45 3.53
CA LYS A 82 5.28 -14.07 4.33
C LYS A 82 4.52 -12.89 3.71
N LEU A 83 5.21 -12.02 2.98
CA LEU A 83 4.66 -10.80 2.40
C LEU A 83 4.33 -10.98 0.91
N GLU A 84 4.92 -11.96 0.23
CA GLU A 84 4.72 -12.22 -1.21
C GLU A 84 3.24 -12.46 -1.59
N ALA A 85 2.45 -12.97 -0.63
CA ALA A 85 1.03 -13.27 -0.78
C ALA A 85 0.14 -12.01 -0.74
N ILE A 86 0.66 -10.87 -0.30
CA ILE A 86 -0.09 -9.61 -0.26
C ILE A 86 -0.34 -9.16 -1.71
N PRO A 87 -1.59 -8.91 -2.11
CA PRO A 87 -1.88 -8.25 -3.38
C PRO A 87 -1.34 -6.82 -3.37
N ILE A 88 -0.48 -6.49 -4.34
CA ILE A 88 0.11 -5.15 -4.47
C ILE A 88 -0.44 -4.52 -5.74
N ILE A 89 -1.12 -3.38 -5.57
CA ILE A 89 -1.59 -2.54 -6.66
C ILE A 89 -0.66 -1.34 -6.73
N VAL A 90 0.07 -1.28 -7.83
CA VAL A 90 0.98 -0.17 -8.09
C VAL A 90 0.23 0.91 -8.85
N PHE A 91 0.31 2.15 -8.37
CA PHE A 91 -0.20 3.31 -9.07
C PHE A 91 0.92 4.34 -9.22
N THR A 92 0.85 5.12 -10.29
CA THR A 92 1.80 6.21 -10.51
C THR A 92 1.08 7.33 -11.24
N THR A 93 1.35 8.56 -10.83
CA THR A 93 0.88 9.78 -11.50
C THR A 93 1.71 10.13 -12.73
N SER A 94 2.81 9.39 -12.96
CA SER A 94 3.72 9.59 -14.08
C SER A 94 3.75 8.35 -14.97
N ILE A 95 3.31 8.50 -16.23
CA ILE A 95 3.56 7.47 -17.24
C ILE A 95 5.08 7.42 -17.44
N PRO A 96 5.77 6.29 -17.21
CA PRO A 96 7.20 6.23 -17.48
C PRO A 96 7.42 6.55 -18.97
N SER A 97 8.09 7.65 -19.27
CA SER A 97 8.36 8.13 -20.63
C SER A 97 9.25 7.19 -21.46
N ASN A 98 9.52 5.98 -20.98
CA ASN A 98 10.39 5.03 -21.65
C ASN A 98 10.01 3.60 -21.27
N ILE A 99 8.97 3.09 -21.92
CA ILE A 99 8.83 1.65 -22.14
C ILE A 99 9.49 1.39 -23.50
N GLY A 100 10.80 1.21 -23.48
CA GLY A 100 11.63 0.79 -24.61
C GLY A 100 12.13 -0.62 -24.39
#